data_AF-A0A7S2M6T4-F1
#
_entry.id   AF-A0A7S2M6T4-F1
#
_cell.length_a   1.000
_cell.length_b   1.000
_cell.length_c   1.000
_cell.angle_alpha   90.00
_cell.angle_beta   90.00
_cell.angle_gamma   90.00
#
_symmetry.space_group_name_H-M   'P 1'
#
loop_
_entity.id
_entity.type
_entity.pdbx_description
1 polymer ?
#
loop_
_entity_poly.entity_id
_entity_poly.type
_entity_poly.pdbx_seq_one_letter_code
_entity_poly.pdbx_strand_id
1 'polypeptide(L)'
;EPAGKPPAAAETPAPQAAVHWITLPPSADFVVSGLPDLGPAVVHTPALQGLLAAVGAILADIGIEAESVSLVHDAEWEQYPEIGEALKAATEEEQAMCVAECAEASIWAVGVGSKWKQREQAARLALCVALAANMEDFSGLAASQPEF
;
A
#
# COMPACT_ATOMS: atom_id res chain seq x y z
N GLU A 1 13.58 41.65 -27.08
CA GLU A 1 12.25 40.99 -27.20
C GLU A 1 12.34 39.94 -28.30
N PRO A 2 11.70 38.75 -28.18
CA PRO A 2 10.38 38.57 -27.59
C PRO A 2 10.27 37.56 -26.43
N ALA A 3 9.29 37.89 -25.58
CA ALA A 3 8.38 37.06 -24.79
C ALA A 3 8.96 35.93 -23.91
N GLY A 4 9.20 36.28 -22.65
CA GLY A 4 9.16 35.32 -21.55
C GLY A 4 7.77 34.69 -21.45
N LYS A 5 7.74 33.36 -21.50
CA LYS A 5 6.55 32.55 -21.24
C LYS A 5 6.27 32.61 -19.72
N PRO A 6 5.05 32.95 -19.27
CA PRO A 6 4.74 32.93 -17.85
C PRO A 6 4.87 31.49 -17.30
N PRO A 7 5.37 31.31 -16.06
CA PRO A 7 5.39 30.00 -15.43
C PRO A 7 3.94 29.52 -15.27
N ALA A 8 3.67 28.30 -15.73
CA ALA A 8 2.41 27.62 -15.47
C ALA A 8 2.19 27.57 -13.96
N ALA A 9 1.07 28.12 -13.50
CA ALA A 9 0.65 28.00 -12.12
C ALA A 9 0.57 26.51 -11.78
N ALA A 10 1.28 26.09 -10.74
CA ALA A 10 1.13 24.77 -10.17
C ALA A 10 -0.30 24.67 -9.62
N GLU A 11 -1.19 24.09 -10.40
CA GLU A 11 -2.47 23.58 -9.90
C GLU A 11 -2.14 22.63 -8.76
N THR A 12 -2.59 22.94 -7.54
CA THR A 12 -2.44 22.02 -6.42
C THR A 12 -3.38 20.86 -6.71
N PRO A 13 -2.87 19.63 -6.98
CA PRO A 13 -3.77 18.51 -7.23
C PRO A 13 -4.65 18.31 -6.00
N ALA A 14 -5.90 17.93 -6.22
CA ALA A 14 -6.80 17.52 -5.15
C ALA A 14 -6.13 16.39 -4.33
N PRO A 15 -6.39 16.30 -3.01
CA PRO A 15 -5.77 15.26 -2.20
C PRO A 15 -6.23 13.88 -2.69
N GLN A 16 -5.34 13.16 -3.39
CA GLN A 16 -5.54 11.75 -3.73
C GLN A 16 -5.65 10.97 -2.40
N ALA A 17 -6.59 10.04 -2.31
CA ALA A 17 -6.69 9.18 -1.14
C ALA A 17 -5.37 8.43 -0.94
N ALA A 18 -4.83 8.41 0.28
CA ALA A 18 -3.57 7.71 0.54
C ALA A 18 -3.76 6.19 0.70
N VAL A 19 -5.01 5.73 0.83
CA VAL A 19 -5.39 4.32 0.97
C VAL A 19 -6.49 4.00 -0.03
N HIS A 20 -6.27 2.96 -0.83
CA HIS A 20 -7.22 2.43 -1.79
C HIS A 20 -7.47 0.96 -1.48
N TRP A 21 -8.71 0.50 -1.59
CA TRP A 21 -9.00 -0.94 -1.56
C TRP A 21 -9.20 -1.41 -2.99
N ILE A 22 -8.38 -2.36 -3.42
CA ILE A 22 -8.41 -2.91 -4.77
C ILE A 22 -8.95 -4.34 -4.74
N THR A 23 -9.75 -4.68 -5.74
CA THR A 23 -10.35 -6.01 -5.90
C THR A 23 -9.74 -6.70 -7.11
N LEU A 24 -9.25 -7.92 -6.90
CA LEU A 24 -8.71 -8.75 -7.95
C LEU A 24 -9.79 -9.63 -8.59
N PRO A 25 -9.68 -9.96 -9.88
CA PRO A 25 -10.56 -10.92 -10.50
C PRO A 25 -10.37 -12.32 -9.89
N PRO A 26 -11.37 -13.20 -9.93
CA PRO A 26 -11.27 -14.57 -9.38
C PRO A 26 -10.24 -15.44 -10.10
N SER A 27 -9.75 -15.01 -11.27
CA SER A 27 -8.69 -15.66 -12.03
C SER A 27 -7.29 -15.18 -11.67
N ALA A 28 -7.15 -14.18 -10.80
CA ALA A 28 -5.85 -13.70 -10.32
C ALA A 28 -5.13 -14.81 -9.55
N ASP A 29 -3.80 -14.88 -9.69
CA ASP A 29 -3.01 -15.95 -9.06
C ASP A 29 -3.17 -15.96 -7.53
N PHE A 30 -3.30 -14.77 -6.93
CA PHE A 30 -3.55 -14.61 -5.50
C PHE A 30 -4.85 -15.28 -5.06
N VAL A 31 -5.93 -15.01 -5.78
CA VAL A 31 -7.27 -15.55 -5.46
C VAL A 31 -7.31 -17.06 -5.67
N VAL A 32 -6.71 -17.54 -6.77
CA VAL A 32 -6.58 -18.98 -7.06
C VAL A 32 -5.75 -19.70 -5.99
N SER A 33 -4.78 -19.01 -5.39
CA SER A 33 -3.92 -19.54 -4.32
C SER A 33 -4.56 -19.46 -2.93
N GLY A 34 -5.78 -18.93 -2.81
CA GLY A 34 -6.53 -18.84 -1.56
C GLY A 34 -6.30 -17.56 -0.75
N LEU A 35 -5.59 -16.57 -1.31
CA LEU A 35 -5.51 -15.23 -0.75
C LEU A 35 -6.81 -14.46 -1.03
N PRO A 36 -7.16 -13.44 -0.22
CA PRO A 36 -8.37 -12.65 -0.44
C PRO A 36 -8.35 -11.90 -1.78
N ASP A 37 -9.51 -11.73 -2.41
CA ASP A 37 -9.63 -10.91 -3.63
C ASP A 37 -9.54 -9.41 -3.34
N LEU A 38 -9.80 -8.99 -2.10
CA LEU A 38 -9.74 -7.60 -1.66
C LEU A 38 -8.45 -7.33 -0.88
N GLY A 39 -7.67 -6.34 -1.32
CA GLY A 39 -6.43 -5.94 -0.66
C GLY A 39 -6.26 -4.42 -0.62
N PRO A 40 -5.64 -3.86 0.44
CA PRO A 40 -5.36 -2.43 0.50
C PRO A 40 -4.07 -2.09 -0.28
N ALA A 41 -4.08 -0.92 -0.89
CA ALA A 41 -2.95 -0.24 -1.47
C ALA A 41 -2.73 1.09 -0.75
N VAL A 42 -1.53 1.33 -0.25
CA VAL A 42 -1.14 2.59 0.40
C VAL A 42 -0.17 3.36 -0.48
N VAL A 43 -0.50 4.62 -0.71
CA VAL A 43 0.38 5.58 -1.39
C VAL A 43 1.22 6.29 -0.34
N HIS A 44 2.54 6.22 -0.49
CA HIS A 44 3.47 6.93 0.36
C HIS A 44 3.28 8.44 0.20
N THR A 45 2.66 9.09 1.20
CA THR A 45 2.48 10.54 1.23
C THR A 45 3.09 11.14 2.50
N PRO A 46 3.48 12.43 2.50
CA PRO A 46 3.97 13.10 3.70
C PRO A 46 2.96 13.09 4.86
N ALA A 47 1.66 13.02 4.55
CA ALA A 47 0.60 12.96 5.56
C ALA A 47 0.64 11.67 6.41
N LEU A 48 1.16 10.57 5.85
CA LEU A 48 1.30 9.29 6.54
C LEU A 48 2.68 9.11 7.19
N GLN A 49 3.54 10.14 7.22
CA GLN A 49 4.94 9.96 7.62
C GLN A 49 5.11 9.40 9.04
N GLY A 50 4.22 9.75 9.98
CA GLY A 50 4.20 9.19 11.34
C GLY A 50 3.96 7.67 11.31
N LEU A 51 2.86 7.25 10.68
CA LEU A 51 2.51 5.84 10.51
C LEU A 51 3.55 5.04 9.74
N LEU A 52 4.07 5.61 8.66
CA LEU A 52 5.14 5.01 7.87
C LEU A 52 6.38 4.77 8.74
N ALA A 53 6.76 5.72 9.59
CA ALA A 53 7.88 5.58 10.51
C ALA A 53 7.63 4.55 11.62
N ALA A 54 6.37 4.39 12.04
CA ALA A 54 5.94 3.45 13.09
C ALA A 54 5.67 2.02 12.57
N VAL A 55 5.69 1.76 11.25
CA VAL A 55 5.22 0.49 10.67
C VAL A 55 5.82 -0.77 11.29
N GLY A 56 7.10 -0.74 11.68
CA GLY A 56 7.74 -1.87 12.34
C GLY A 56 7.19 -2.15 13.74
N ALA A 57 6.85 -1.09 14.49
CA ALA A 57 6.21 -1.21 15.80
C ALA A 57 4.76 -1.69 15.65
N ILE A 58 4.02 -1.19 14.65
CA ILE A 58 2.65 -1.61 14.37
C ILE A 58 2.60 -3.10 14.01
N LEU A 59 3.50 -3.57 13.13
CA LEU A 59 3.62 -5.00 12.79
C LEU A 59 3.90 -5.85 14.04
N ALA A 60 4.83 -5.42 14.89
CA ALA A 60 5.15 -6.12 16.13
C ALA A 60 3.96 -6.19 17.11
N ASP A 61 3.20 -5.10 17.25
CA ASP A 61 1.98 -5.08 18.09
C ASP A 61 0.87 -5.97 17.54
N ILE A 62 0.79 -6.13 16.21
CA ILE A 62 -0.10 -7.10 15.57
C ILE A 62 0.40 -8.55 15.76
N GLY A 63 1.68 -8.73 16.08
CA GLY A 63 2.33 -10.03 16.25
C GLY A 63 2.96 -10.59 14.98
N ILE A 64 3.24 -9.74 13.99
CA ILE A 64 3.91 -10.11 12.73
C ILE A 64 5.35 -9.60 12.76
N GLU A 65 6.31 -10.52 12.62
CA GLU A 65 7.72 -10.17 12.49
C GLU A 65 8.00 -9.57 11.11
N ALA A 66 8.75 -8.46 11.04
CA ALA A 66 8.98 -7.74 9.79
C ALA A 66 9.70 -8.59 8.73
N GLU A 67 10.53 -9.55 9.16
CA GLU A 67 11.25 -10.51 8.32
C GLU A 67 10.34 -11.62 7.75
N SER A 68 9.17 -11.84 8.34
CA SER A 68 8.19 -12.82 7.82
C SER A 68 7.39 -12.29 6.63
N VAL A 69 7.43 -10.98 6.40
CA VAL A 69 6.75 -10.31 5.28
C VAL A 69 7.62 -10.40 4.03
N SER A 70 7.13 -11.08 3.00
CA SER A 70 7.77 -11.07 1.69
C SER A 70 7.46 -9.76 0.98
N LEU A 71 8.45 -9.19 0.30
CA LEU A 71 8.33 -7.95 -0.45
C LEU A 71 8.81 -8.17 -1.87
N VAL A 72 7.93 -7.91 -2.83
CA VAL A 72 8.24 -8.04 -4.26
C VAL A 72 8.05 -6.68 -4.91
N HIS A 73 9.12 -6.14 -5.48
CA HIS A 73 9.05 -4.90 -6.26
C HIS A 73 8.61 -5.22 -7.68
N ASP A 74 7.58 -4.54 -8.15
CA ASP A 74 7.04 -4.73 -9.48
C ASP A 74 6.69 -3.38 -10.10
N ALA A 75 7.72 -2.64 -10.51
CA ALA A 75 7.57 -1.29 -11.00
C ALA A 75 6.90 -1.21 -12.38
N GLU A 76 6.99 -2.31 -13.16
CA GLU A 76 6.51 -2.42 -14.54
C GLU A 76 5.35 -3.41 -14.69
N TRP A 77 4.83 -3.93 -13.57
CA TRP A 77 3.70 -4.86 -13.51
C TRP A 77 3.93 -6.18 -14.29
N GLU A 78 5.18 -6.65 -14.29
CA GLU A 78 5.57 -7.88 -14.97
C GLU A 78 5.24 -9.13 -14.15
N GLN A 79 5.22 -9.01 -12.82
CA GLN A 79 4.96 -10.13 -11.91
C GLN A 79 3.49 -10.22 -11.51
N TYR A 80 2.83 -9.07 -11.32
CA TYR A 80 1.44 -8.99 -10.87
C TYR A 80 0.64 -7.98 -11.71
N PRO A 81 0.45 -8.24 -13.02
CA PRO A 81 -0.26 -7.33 -13.92
C PRO A 81 -1.69 -7.02 -13.44
N GLU A 82 -2.39 -7.99 -12.83
CA GLU A 82 -3.73 -7.81 -12.31
C GLU A 82 -3.80 -6.82 -11.14
N ILE A 83 -2.75 -6.77 -10.30
CA ILE A 83 -2.64 -5.81 -9.19
C ILE A 83 -2.38 -4.42 -9.78
N GLY A 84 -1.49 -4.34 -10.77
CA GLY A 84 -1.18 -3.10 -11.49
C GLY A 84 -2.42 -2.47 -12.13
N GLU A 85 -3.21 -3.27 -12.85
CA GLU A 85 -4.46 -2.81 -13.48
C GLU A 85 -5.52 -2.38 -12.45
N ALA A 86 -5.69 -3.14 -11.37
CA ALA A 86 -6.64 -2.77 -10.30
C ALA A 86 -6.20 -1.49 -9.57
N LEU A 87 -4.90 -1.32 -9.36
CA LEU A 87 -4.31 -0.12 -8.77
C LEU A 87 -4.51 1.08 -9.69
N LYS A 88 -4.23 0.94 -10.99
CA LYS A 88 -4.46 1.99 -12.01
C LYS A 88 -5.91 2.45 -12.04
N ALA A 89 -6.85 1.52 -11.94
CA ALA A 89 -8.27 1.86 -11.88
C ALA A 89 -8.62 2.66 -10.62
N ALA A 90 -7.93 2.41 -9.51
CA ALA A 90 -8.17 3.08 -8.23
C ALA A 90 -7.45 4.43 -8.09
N THR A 91 -6.27 4.59 -8.69
CA THR A 91 -5.44 5.80 -8.63
C THR A 91 -5.57 6.69 -9.85
N GLU A 92 -6.17 6.20 -10.94
CA GLU A 92 -6.24 6.83 -12.26
C GLU A 92 -4.85 7.01 -12.93
N GLU A 93 -3.82 6.35 -12.40
CA GLU A 93 -2.43 6.49 -12.84
C GLU A 93 -1.67 5.17 -12.79
N GLU A 94 -0.69 5.00 -13.68
CA GLU A 94 0.25 3.87 -13.60
C GLU A 94 1.27 4.13 -12.49
N GLN A 95 1.23 3.29 -11.46
CA GLN A 95 2.03 3.44 -10.25
C GLN A 95 3.04 2.30 -10.14
N ALA A 96 4.31 2.65 -9.93
CA ALA A 96 5.31 1.67 -9.53
C ALA A 96 4.97 1.15 -8.12
N MET A 97 4.91 -0.18 -7.98
CA MET A 97 4.40 -0.82 -6.76
C MET A 97 5.39 -1.79 -6.12
N CYS A 98 5.16 -2.06 -4.84
CA CYS A 98 5.71 -3.19 -4.12
C CYS A 98 4.56 -3.97 -3.50
N VAL A 99 4.53 -5.28 -3.70
CA VAL A 99 3.54 -6.17 -3.11
C VAL A 99 4.14 -6.75 -1.83
N ALA A 100 3.40 -6.66 -0.74
CA ALA A 100 3.71 -7.29 0.53
C ALA A 100 2.78 -8.49 0.74
N GLU A 101 3.31 -9.62 1.14
CA GLU A 101 2.54 -10.80 1.50
C GLU A 101 2.99 -11.34 2.87
N CYS A 102 2.01 -11.73 3.68
CA CYS A 102 2.20 -12.45 4.92
C CYS A 102 1.57 -13.84 4.77
N ALA A 103 2.41 -14.83 4.48
CA ALA A 103 1.95 -16.21 4.28
C ALA A 103 1.28 -16.79 5.53
N GLU A 104 1.78 -16.45 6.73
CA GLU A 104 1.21 -16.92 8.01
C GLU A 104 -0.24 -16.45 8.19
N ALA A 105 -0.55 -15.21 7.80
CA ALA A 105 -1.89 -14.65 7.88
C ALA A 105 -2.72 -14.84 6.60
N SER A 106 -2.15 -15.41 5.53
CA SER A 106 -2.77 -15.52 4.20
C SER A 106 -3.32 -14.17 3.70
N ILE A 107 -2.57 -13.09 3.90
CA ILE A 107 -2.95 -11.72 3.54
C ILE A 107 -1.88 -11.09 2.66
N TRP A 108 -2.30 -10.21 1.75
CA TRP A 108 -1.45 -9.40 0.90
C TRP A 108 -1.87 -7.93 0.92
N ALA A 109 -0.97 -7.05 0.48
CA ALA A 109 -1.21 -5.63 0.34
C ALA A 109 -0.21 -4.97 -0.63
N VAL A 110 -0.45 -3.71 -0.99
CA VAL A 110 0.36 -2.98 -1.99
C VAL A 110 0.88 -1.67 -1.44
N GLY A 111 2.14 -1.36 -1.73
CA GLY A 111 2.76 -0.09 -1.43
C GLY A 111 3.19 0.66 -2.69
N VAL A 112 2.85 1.94 -2.74
CA VAL A 112 3.17 2.84 -3.86
C VAL A 112 4.06 3.97 -3.37
N GLY A 113 5.03 4.37 -4.20
CA GLY A 113 5.97 5.42 -3.85
C GLY A 113 7.04 5.64 -4.92
N SER A 114 7.57 6.87 -4.97
CA SER A 114 8.53 7.30 -6.00
C SER A 114 9.90 6.63 -5.86
N LYS A 115 10.21 6.03 -4.70
CA LYS A 115 11.47 5.34 -4.40
C LYS A 115 11.20 3.93 -3.90
N TRP A 116 12.08 2.98 -4.21
CA TRP A 116 11.93 1.59 -3.78
C TRP A 116 11.67 1.44 -2.27
N LYS A 117 12.47 2.08 -1.42
CA LYS A 117 12.25 2.06 0.05
C LYS A 117 10.89 2.62 0.49
N GLN A 118 10.37 3.63 -0.23
CA GLN A 118 9.05 4.19 0.07
C GLN A 118 7.95 3.18 -0.26
N ARG A 119 8.10 2.44 -1.36
CA ARG A 119 7.17 1.36 -1.73
C ARG A 119 7.16 0.26 -0.69
N GLU A 120 8.32 -0.19 -0.20
CA GLU A 120 8.39 -1.21 0.85
C GLU A 120 7.71 -0.75 2.14
N GLN A 121 8.00 0.49 2.56
CA GLN A 121 7.43 1.06 3.77
C GLN A 121 5.90 1.21 3.66
N ALA A 122 5.41 1.68 2.51
CA ALA A 122 3.98 1.76 2.24
C ALA A 122 3.33 0.39 2.14
N ALA A 123 4.01 -0.62 1.56
CA ALA A 123 3.47 -1.97 1.41
C ALA A 123 3.28 -2.64 2.76
N ARG A 124 4.25 -2.45 3.67
CA ARG A 124 4.13 -2.90 5.07
C ARG A 124 3.01 -2.19 5.81
N LEU A 125 2.82 -0.88 5.57
CA LEU A 125 1.71 -0.14 6.21
C LEU A 125 0.36 -0.61 5.67
N ALA A 126 0.27 -0.84 4.36
CA ALA A 126 -0.91 -1.44 3.75
C ALA A 126 -1.21 -2.83 4.33
N LEU A 127 -0.17 -3.64 4.57
CA LEU A 127 -0.32 -4.94 5.22
C LEU A 127 -0.83 -4.81 6.65
N CYS A 128 -0.36 -3.83 7.43
CA CYS A 128 -0.91 -3.53 8.76
C CYS A 128 -2.40 -3.21 8.67
N VAL A 129 -2.84 -2.41 7.69
CA VAL A 129 -4.25 -2.10 7.46
C VAL A 129 -5.05 -3.37 7.17
N ALA A 130 -4.53 -4.26 6.32
CA ALA A 130 -5.19 -5.52 5.98
C ALA A 130 -5.34 -6.44 7.21
N LEU A 131 -4.28 -6.60 8.00
CA LEU A 131 -4.26 -7.41 9.21
C LEU A 131 -5.21 -6.85 10.27
N ALA A 132 -5.15 -5.54 10.51
CA ALA A 132 -5.99 -4.86 11.49
C ALA A 132 -7.48 -4.92 11.12
N ALA A 133 -7.82 -4.82 9.82
CA ALA A 133 -9.20 -4.97 9.35
C ALA A 133 -9.79 -6.37 9.60
N ASN A 134 -8.94 -7.38 9.81
CA ASN A 134 -9.33 -8.77 10.09
C ASN A 134 -9.10 -9.19 11.55
N MET A 135 -8.67 -8.26 12.40
CA MET A 135 -8.36 -8.52 13.81
C MET A 135 -9.61 -8.49 14.69
N GLU A 136 -9.71 -9.42 15.65
CA GLU A 136 -10.78 -9.41 16.65
C GLU A 136 -10.63 -8.28 17.69
N ASP A 137 -9.40 -8.03 18.18
CA ASP A 137 -9.09 -6.97 19.17
C ASP A 137 -8.47 -5.71 18.54
N PHE A 138 -9.13 -5.14 17.54
CA PHE A 138 -8.70 -3.86 16.96
C PHE A 138 -8.63 -2.73 18.02
N SER A 139 -9.48 -2.80 19.06
CA SER A 139 -9.48 -1.84 20.17
C SER A 139 -8.16 -1.81 20.95
N GLY A 140 -7.57 -2.98 21.21
CA GLY A 140 -6.27 -3.08 21.87
C GLY A 140 -5.17 -2.45 21.02
N LEU A 141 -5.16 -2.73 19.72
CA LEU A 141 -4.20 -2.15 18.78
C LEU A 141 -4.32 -0.62 18.71
N ALA A 142 -5.54 -0.09 18.54
CA ALA A 142 -5.78 1.35 18.47
C ALA A 142 -5.40 2.08 19.78
N ALA A 143 -5.49 1.40 20.94
CA ALA A 143 -5.04 1.95 22.21
C ALA A 143 -3.50 2.03 22.30
N SER A 144 -2.79 1.04 21.76
CA SER A 144 -1.32 1.01 21.72
C SER A 144 -0.72 1.88 20.61
N GLN A 145 -1.45 2.06 19.51
CA GLN A 145 -1.07 2.82 18.32
C GLN A 145 -2.14 3.88 17.98
N PRO A 146 -2.25 4.99 18.75
CA PRO A 146 -3.36 5.94 18.61
C PRO A 146 -3.39 6.72 17.29
N GLU A 147 -2.28 6.74 16.55
CA GLU A 147 -2.21 7.37 15.23
C GLU A 147 -2.69 6.44 14.09
N PHE A 148 -2.82 5.13 14.37
CA PHE A 148 -3.21 4.08 13.42
C PHE A 148 -4.71 3.77 13.52
#